data_AF-A0A1R3IQE2-F1
#
_entry.id   AF-A0A1R3IQE2-F1
#
_cell.length_a   1.000
_cell.length_b   1.000
_cell.length_c   1.000
_cell.angle_alpha   90.00
_cell.angle_beta   90.00
_cell.angle_gamma   90.00
#
_symmetry.space_group_name_H-M   'P 1'
#
loop_
_entity.id
_entity.type
_entity.pdbx_description
1 polymer ?
#
loop_
_entity_poly.entity_id
_entity_poly.type
_entity_poly.pdbx_seq_one_letter_code
_entity_poly.pdbx_strand_id
1 'polypeptide(L)'
;MPEAPKTLSDYADNCIDDRVGCILVENNNKALQLIEDVTSDADHVQQRVLSEILSRSANAEYLQRNGLNGSTDRETFKKIMPVVTYDDLKPDIERIANGDSSPILCSQPISEFLTSSGTSAGERKLMPTIEEELDRRSQLYSLLMPVMSQFVLDFVLTVNVFNANGAAVEQMSGTNVAKVFLVRD
;
A
#
# COMPACT_ATOMS: atom_id res chain seq x y z
N MET A 1 7.33 3.32 -40.77
CA MET A 1 6.90 3.74 -39.42
C MET A 1 6.88 2.47 -38.57
N PRO A 2 7.51 2.44 -37.38
CA PRO A 2 7.33 1.31 -36.48
C PRO A 2 5.86 1.27 -36.00
N GLU A 3 5.31 0.06 -35.92
CA GLU A 3 3.95 -0.19 -35.42
C GLU A 3 3.80 0.27 -33.96
N ALA A 4 2.58 0.69 -33.59
CA ALA A 4 2.25 1.00 -32.21
C ALA A 4 2.40 -0.26 -31.33
N PRO A 5 2.91 -0.16 -30.10
CA PRO A 5 2.96 -1.29 -29.17
C PRO A 5 1.57 -1.88 -28.96
N LYS A 6 1.44 -3.19 -29.13
CA LYS A 6 0.19 -3.91 -28.92
C LYS A 6 -0.21 -3.87 -27.45
N THR A 7 -1.48 -3.65 -27.19
CA THR A 7 -2.04 -3.64 -25.84
C THR A 7 -2.46 -5.05 -25.42
N LEU A 8 -2.63 -5.31 -24.13
CA LEU A 8 -3.14 -6.60 -23.62
C LEU A 8 -4.51 -7.00 -24.22
N SER A 9 -5.30 -6.00 -24.65
CA SER A 9 -6.55 -6.20 -25.39
C SER A 9 -6.34 -6.96 -26.70
N ASP A 10 -5.22 -6.73 -27.39
CA ASP A 10 -4.96 -7.29 -28.72
C ASP A 10 -4.63 -8.80 -28.68
N TYR A 11 -4.38 -9.35 -27.49
CA TYR A 11 -4.13 -10.79 -27.27
C TYR A 11 -5.35 -11.55 -26.74
N ALA A 12 -6.39 -10.85 -26.28
CA ALA A 12 -7.60 -11.47 -25.76
C ALA A 12 -8.39 -12.23 -26.85
N ASP A 13 -8.25 -11.84 -28.12
CA ASP A 13 -8.94 -12.46 -29.26
C ASP A 13 -8.45 -13.90 -29.59
N ASN A 14 -7.34 -14.36 -28.99
CA ASN A 14 -6.82 -15.73 -29.18
C ASN A 14 -7.06 -16.68 -27.99
N CYS A 15 -7.76 -16.26 -26.94
CA CYS A 15 -7.94 -17.07 -25.73
C CYS A 15 -9.21 -17.94 -25.79
N ILE A 16 -9.18 -19.02 -26.57
CA ILE A 16 -10.14 -20.13 -26.48
C ILE A 16 -9.47 -21.41 -25.95
N ASP A 17 -8.58 -21.32 -24.95
CA ASP A 17 -8.24 -22.49 -24.08
C ASP A 17 -7.49 -22.16 -22.77
N ASP A 18 -7.61 -20.95 -22.20
CA ASP A 18 -6.88 -20.66 -20.96
C ASP A 18 -7.69 -19.82 -19.97
N ARG A 19 -8.53 -20.50 -19.18
CA ARG A 19 -9.37 -19.87 -18.14
C ARG A 19 -8.53 -19.10 -17.12
N VAL A 20 -7.30 -19.52 -16.86
CA VAL A 20 -6.40 -18.86 -15.90
C VAL A 20 -5.89 -17.55 -16.47
N GLY A 21 -5.52 -17.52 -17.75
CA GLY A 21 -5.16 -16.30 -18.47
C GLY A 21 -6.26 -15.25 -18.46
N CYS A 22 -7.52 -15.64 -18.73
CA CYS A 22 -8.65 -14.71 -18.71
C CYS A 22 -8.91 -14.11 -17.30
N ILE A 23 -8.84 -14.93 -16.24
CA ILE A 23 -9.04 -14.45 -14.85
C ILE A 23 -7.96 -13.44 -14.45
N LEU A 24 -6.71 -13.68 -14.84
CA LEU A 24 -5.60 -12.76 -14.55
C LEU A 24 -5.79 -11.41 -15.25
N VAL A 25 -6.20 -11.41 -16.52
CA VAL A 25 -6.50 -10.19 -17.27
C VAL A 25 -7.66 -9.42 -16.65
N GLU A 26 -8.75 -10.10 -16.28
CA GLU A 26 -9.88 -9.47 -15.60
C GLU A 26 -9.49 -8.82 -14.26
N ASN A 27 -8.67 -9.50 -13.46
CA ASN A 27 -8.21 -8.98 -12.18
C ASN A 27 -7.29 -7.76 -12.35
N ASN A 28 -6.39 -7.79 -13.35
CA ASN A 28 -5.55 -6.65 -13.68
C ASN A 28 -6.40 -5.45 -14.13
N ASN A 29 -7.39 -5.67 -14.98
CA ASN A 29 -8.30 -4.60 -15.42
C ASN A 29 -9.08 -3.99 -14.26
N LYS A 30 -9.57 -4.81 -13.31
CA LYS A 30 -10.22 -4.30 -12.09
C LYS A 30 -9.28 -3.45 -11.24
N ALA A 31 -8.03 -3.87 -11.08
CA ALA A 31 -7.04 -3.12 -10.31
C ALA A 31 -6.66 -1.79 -10.98
N LEU A 32 -6.55 -1.76 -12.31
CA LEU A 32 -6.30 -0.54 -13.07
C LEU A 32 -7.51 0.40 -13.02
N GLN A 33 -8.73 -0.14 -13.15
CA GLN A 33 -9.95 0.65 -12.99
C GLN A 33 -10.04 1.27 -11.59
N LEU A 34 -9.66 0.52 -10.54
CA LEU A 34 -9.60 1.06 -9.18
C LEU A 34 -8.64 2.27 -9.09
N ILE A 35 -7.48 2.23 -9.75
CA ILE A 35 -6.55 3.36 -9.79
C ILE A 35 -7.20 4.57 -10.46
N GLU A 36 -7.84 4.37 -11.61
CA GLU A 36 -8.55 5.46 -12.31
C GLU A 36 -9.67 6.04 -11.43
N ASP A 37 -10.49 5.19 -10.81
CA ASP A 37 -11.60 5.61 -9.95
C ASP A 37 -11.11 6.43 -8.75
N VAL A 38 -10.05 5.97 -8.05
CA VAL A 38 -9.55 6.66 -6.85
C VAL A 38 -8.73 7.91 -7.16
N THR A 39 -8.19 8.03 -8.36
CA THR A 39 -7.38 9.20 -8.77
C THR A 39 -8.19 10.27 -9.51
N SER A 40 -9.28 9.88 -10.18
CA SER A 40 -10.17 10.82 -10.90
C SER A 40 -10.86 11.82 -9.97
N ASP A 41 -11.17 11.42 -8.73
CA ASP A 41 -11.73 12.30 -7.70
C ASP A 41 -11.01 12.12 -6.35
N ALA A 42 -9.74 12.49 -6.35
CA ALA A 42 -8.88 12.34 -5.17
C ALA A 42 -9.36 13.20 -3.98
N ASP A 43 -9.97 14.37 -4.20
CA ASP A 43 -10.45 15.23 -3.09
C ASP A 43 -11.59 14.56 -2.32
N HIS A 44 -12.58 14.02 -3.04
CA HIS A 44 -13.68 13.30 -2.41
C HIS A 44 -13.20 12.04 -1.68
N VAL A 45 -12.28 11.28 -2.29
CA VAL A 45 -11.69 10.09 -1.65
C VAL A 45 -10.97 10.48 -0.36
N GLN A 46 -10.13 11.52 -0.38
CA GLN A 46 -9.40 11.99 0.81
C GLN A 46 -10.35 12.51 1.90
N GLN A 47 -11.43 13.21 1.54
CA GLN A 47 -12.42 13.66 2.51
C GLN A 47 -13.12 12.48 3.19
N ARG A 48 -13.48 11.44 2.43
CA ARG A 48 -14.06 10.21 2.98
C ARG A 48 -13.09 9.48 3.91
N VAL A 49 -11.84 9.32 3.50
CA VAL A 49 -10.79 8.68 4.32
C VAL A 49 -10.58 9.43 5.63
N LEU A 50 -10.47 10.76 5.59
CA LEU A 50 -10.36 11.58 6.80
C LEU A 50 -11.57 11.38 7.72
N SER A 51 -12.79 11.46 7.18
CA SER A 51 -14.00 11.26 7.97
C SER A 51 -14.04 9.87 8.61
N GLU A 52 -13.62 8.82 7.91
CA GLU A 52 -13.56 7.46 8.44
C GLU A 52 -12.55 7.34 9.59
N ILE A 53 -11.32 7.86 9.41
CA ILE A 53 -10.27 7.87 10.43
C ILE A 53 -10.77 8.56 11.71
N LEU A 54 -11.37 9.75 11.55
CA LEU A 54 -11.87 10.54 12.68
C LEU A 54 -13.06 9.89 13.38
N SER A 55 -13.99 9.30 12.61
CA SER A 55 -15.14 8.58 13.17
C SER A 55 -14.70 7.38 14.00
N ARG A 56 -13.77 6.59 13.46
CA ARG A 56 -13.24 5.39 14.11
C ARG A 56 -12.40 5.71 15.33
N SER A 57 -11.75 6.87 15.35
CA SER A 57 -10.85 7.28 16.44
C SER A 57 -11.49 8.31 17.36
N ALA A 58 -12.80 8.55 17.26
CA ALA A 58 -13.49 9.64 17.98
C ALA A 58 -13.29 9.59 19.51
N ASN A 59 -13.10 8.38 20.05
CA ASN A 59 -12.87 8.15 21.48
C ASN A 59 -11.39 8.06 21.86
N ALA A 60 -10.47 8.30 20.92
CA ALA A 60 -9.04 8.26 21.19
C ALA A 60 -8.62 9.45 22.06
N GLU A 61 -7.81 9.21 23.09
CA GLU A 61 -7.31 10.24 24.01
C GLU A 61 -6.66 11.41 23.26
N TYR A 62 -5.93 11.12 22.17
CA TYR A 62 -5.27 12.13 21.35
C TYR A 62 -6.26 13.11 20.70
N LEU A 63 -7.39 12.63 20.17
CA LEU A 63 -8.40 13.51 19.56
C LEU A 63 -9.19 14.27 20.62
N GLN A 64 -9.47 13.61 21.76
CA GLN A 64 -10.18 14.23 22.88
C GLN A 64 -9.37 15.35 23.54
N ARG A 65 -8.08 15.13 23.81
CA ARG A 65 -7.22 16.14 24.46
C ARG A 65 -6.96 17.37 23.59
N ASN A 66 -7.03 17.23 22.27
CA ASN A 66 -6.98 18.35 21.32
C ASN A 66 -8.34 19.03 21.14
N GLY A 67 -9.43 18.47 21.67
CA GLY A 67 -10.75 19.10 21.65
C GLY A 67 -11.51 18.94 20.32
N LEU A 68 -11.22 17.90 19.54
CA LEU A 68 -11.92 17.65 18.26
C LEU A 68 -13.40 17.29 18.47
N ASN A 69 -13.75 16.79 19.67
CA ASN A 69 -15.13 16.56 20.12
C ASN A 69 -15.99 15.74 19.15
N GLY A 70 -15.40 14.72 18.52
CA GLY A 70 -16.10 13.84 17.58
C GLY A 70 -16.41 14.47 16.21
N SER A 71 -15.90 15.67 15.92
CA SER A 71 -16.04 16.30 14.61
C SER A 71 -15.25 15.51 13.56
N THR A 72 -15.87 15.27 12.40
CA THR A 72 -15.29 14.47 11.32
C THR A 72 -15.02 15.28 10.05
N ASP A 73 -15.34 16.58 10.05
CA ASP A 73 -15.16 17.44 8.90
C ASP A 73 -13.74 18.01 8.79
N ARG A 74 -13.31 18.23 7.54
CA ARG A 74 -11.97 18.70 7.19
C ARG A 74 -11.64 20.06 7.79
N GLU A 75 -12.59 20.98 7.84
CA GLU A 75 -12.33 22.36 8.25
C GLU A 75 -12.09 22.44 9.76
N THR A 76 -12.91 21.74 10.55
CA THR A 76 -12.73 21.61 11.99
C THR A 76 -11.43 20.89 12.32
N PHE A 77 -11.14 19.77 11.63
CA PHE A 77 -9.87 19.05 11.81
C PHE A 77 -8.66 19.97 11.60
N LYS A 78 -8.62 20.72 10.49
CA LYS A 78 -7.51 21.64 10.17
C LYS A 78 -7.38 22.79 11.17
N LYS A 79 -8.48 23.23 11.77
CA LYS A 79 -8.49 24.32 12.75
C LYS A 79 -8.03 23.87 14.14
N ILE A 80 -8.39 22.65 14.53
CA ILE A 80 -8.22 22.15 15.89
C ILE A 80 -6.93 21.33 16.04
N MET A 81 -6.62 20.47 15.07
CA MET A 81 -5.53 19.52 15.21
C MET A 81 -4.18 20.15 14.87
N PRO A 82 -3.18 20.06 15.77
CA PRO A 82 -1.85 20.59 15.49
C PRO A 82 -1.11 19.72 14.48
N VAL A 83 -0.21 20.34 13.72
CA VAL A 83 0.83 19.62 12.97
C VAL A 83 1.91 19.22 13.96
N VAL A 84 2.22 17.92 14.03
CA VAL A 84 3.12 17.34 15.04
C VAL A 84 4.29 16.59 14.41
N THR A 85 5.34 16.41 15.21
CA THR A 85 6.50 15.58 14.91
C THR A 85 6.43 14.25 15.69
N TYR A 86 7.39 13.35 15.43
CA TYR A 86 7.49 12.09 16.18
C TYR A 86 7.71 12.34 17.68
N ASP A 87 8.50 13.36 18.04
CA ASP A 87 8.87 13.60 19.44
C ASP A 87 7.68 14.11 20.26
N ASP A 88 6.71 14.78 19.61
CA ASP A 88 5.45 15.19 20.24
C ASP A 88 4.54 14.00 20.56
N LEU A 89 4.61 12.92 19.77
CA LEU A 89 3.83 11.69 19.93
C LEU A 89 4.56 10.59 20.71
N LYS A 90 5.87 10.73 20.90
CA LYS A 90 6.71 9.74 21.58
C LYS A 90 6.17 9.32 22.96
N PRO A 91 5.66 10.22 23.82
CA PRO A 91 5.07 9.81 25.11
C PRO A 91 3.87 8.86 24.97
N ASP A 92 3.02 9.07 23.97
CA ASP A 92 1.87 8.19 23.69
C ASP A 92 2.33 6.84 23.15
N ILE A 93 3.31 6.85 22.24
CA ILE A 93 3.90 5.65 21.66
C ILE A 93 4.56 4.79 22.75
N GLU A 94 5.29 5.40 23.67
CA GLU A 94 5.93 4.71 24.79
C GLU A 94 4.92 4.11 25.76
N ARG A 95 3.78 4.78 26.03
CA ARG A 95 2.69 4.20 26.83
C ARG A 95 2.16 2.91 26.19
N ILE A 96 1.88 2.95 24.89
CA ILE A 96 1.40 1.77 24.14
C ILE A 96 2.45 0.67 24.15
N ALA A 97 3.72 1.00 23.90
CA ALA A 97 4.83 0.04 23.90
C ALA A 97 5.06 -0.62 25.27
N ASN A 98 4.76 0.08 26.36
CA ASN A 98 4.80 -0.43 27.73
C ASN A 98 3.55 -1.22 28.13
N GLY A 99 2.60 -1.42 27.21
CA GLY A 99 1.43 -2.27 27.40
C GLY A 99 0.12 -1.55 27.77
N ASP A 100 0.06 -0.22 27.67
CA ASP A 100 -1.20 0.51 27.81
C ASP A 100 -2.12 0.20 26.61
N SER A 101 -3.25 -0.46 26.88
CA SER A 101 -4.25 -0.86 25.90
C SER A 101 -5.44 0.11 25.80
N SER A 102 -5.36 1.25 26.49
CA SER A 102 -6.33 2.34 26.35
C SER A 102 -6.32 2.90 24.92
N PRO A 103 -7.44 3.44 24.41
CA PRO A 103 -7.50 4.01 23.07
C PRO A 103 -6.74 5.34 23.02
N ILE A 104 -5.40 5.32 22.94
CA ILE A 104 -4.59 6.55 23.02
C ILE A 104 -4.58 7.28 21.68
N LEU A 105 -4.10 6.63 20.62
CA LEU A 105 -3.98 7.22 19.27
C LEU A 105 -5.11 6.79 18.32
N CYS A 106 -5.67 5.61 18.55
CA CYS A 106 -6.75 5.01 17.77
C CYS A 106 -7.67 4.24 18.72
N SER A 107 -8.94 4.05 18.35
CA SER A 107 -9.85 3.20 19.14
C SER A 107 -9.67 1.71 18.89
N GLN A 108 -8.99 1.32 17.80
CA GLN A 108 -8.58 -0.07 17.60
C GLN A 108 -7.25 -0.36 18.29
N PRO A 109 -7.08 -1.58 18.83
CA PRO A 109 -5.81 -1.99 19.43
C PRO A 109 -4.66 -1.92 18.44
N ILE A 110 -3.52 -1.41 18.89
CA ILE A 110 -2.26 -1.49 18.13
C ILE A 110 -1.79 -2.95 18.12
N SER A 111 -1.57 -3.49 16.92
CA SER A 111 -1.17 -4.90 16.73
C SER A 111 0.33 -5.10 16.75
N GLU A 112 1.10 -4.15 16.18
CA GLU A 112 2.56 -4.18 16.14
C GLU A 112 3.15 -2.77 15.98
N PHE A 113 4.47 -2.66 16.12
CA PHE A 113 5.23 -1.45 15.82
C PHE A 113 6.14 -1.68 14.63
N LEU A 114 5.93 -0.92 13.56
CA LEU A 114 6.83 -0.89 12.42
C LEU A 114 8.02 0.03 12.73
N THR A 115 9.24 -0.43 12.45
CA THR A 115 10.43 0.40 12.68
C THR A 115 10.79 1.20 11.44
N SER A 116 10.81 2.53 11.59
CA SER A 116 11.26 3.41 10.51
C SER A 116 12.80 3.42 10.41
N SER A 117 13.33 3.69 9.21
CA SER A 117 14.77 3.92 9.00
C SER A 117 15.26 5.23 9.63
N GLY A 118 14.37 6.22 9.80
CA GLY A 118 14.65 7.45 10.54
C GLY A 118 14.67 7.22 12.05
N THR A 119 15.53 7.98 12.74
CA THR A 119 15.77 7.86 14.18
C THR A 119 15.33 9.10 14.96
N SER A 120 15.08 8.92 16.26
CA SER A 120 14.96 9.99 17.25
C SER A 120 15.85 9.64 18.44
N ALA A 121 16.75 10.56 18.83
CA ALA A 121 17.75 10.34 19.88
C ALA A 121 18.62 9.07 19.69
N GLY A 122 18.91 8.69 18.43
CA GLY A 122 19.71 7.50 18.10
C GLY A 122 18.92 6.20 17.95
N GLU A 123 17.69 6.15 18.43
CA GLU A 123 16.82 4.98 18.35
C GLU A 123 15.87 5.05 17.15
N ARG A 124 15.51 3.90 16.58
CA ARG A 124 14.53 3.85 15.47
C ARG A 124 13.16 4.31 15.95
N LYS A 125 12.46 5.03 15.08
CA LYS A 125 11.07 5.45 15.36
C LYS A 125 10.14 4.24 15.27
N LEU A 126 9.33 4.06 16.32
CA LEU A 126 8.28 3.05 16.39
C LEU A 126 6.98 3.62 15.82
N MET A 127 6.48 3.03 14.75
CA MET A 127 5.23 3.44 14.10
C MET A 127 4.13 2.44 14.46
N PRO A 128 3.17 2.82 15.32
CA PRO A 128 2.07 1.93 15.68
C PRO A 128 1.21 1.62 14.45
N THR A 129 0.85 0.36 14.27
CA THR A 129 -0.08 -0.08 13.22
C THR A 129 -1.19 -0.95 13.81
N ILE A 130 -2.31 -1.00 13.11
CA ILE A 130 -3.45 -1.88 13.40
C ILE A 130 -3.48 -3.03 12.41
N GLU A 131 -4.21 -4.10 12.74
CA GLU A 131 -4.31 -5.30 11.90
C GLU A 131 -4.84 -5.00 10.48
N GLU A 132 -5.86 -4.15 10.38
CA GLU A 132 -6.48 -3.78 9.09
C GLU A 132 -5.53 -3.05 8.13
N GLU A 133 -4.49 -2.39 8.64
CA GLU A 133 -3.48 -1.74 7.78
C GLU A 133 -2.64 -2.77 7.00
N LEU A 134 -2.55 -4.02 7.48
CA LEU A 134 -1.90 -5.10 6.74
C LEU A 134 -2.64 -5.40 5.43
N ASP A 135 -3.96 -5.44 5.47
CA ASP A 135 -4.80 -5.69 4.30
C ASP A 135 -4.71 -4.52 3.31
N ARG A 136 -4.78 -3.27 3.80
CA ARG A 136 -4.61 -2.08 2.95
C ARG A 136 -3.24 -2.07 2.26
N ARG A 137 -2.17 -2.41 2.98
CA ARG A 137 -0.82 -2.49 2.43
C ARG A 137 -0.69 -3.62 1.40
N SER A 138 -1.29 -4.78 1.68
CA SER A 138 -1.33 -5.91 0.73
C SER A 138 -2.04 -5.52 -0.57
N GLN A 139 -3.19 -4.87 -0.47
CA GLN A 139 -3.93 -4.35 -1.61
C GLN A 139 -3.10 -3.34 -2.41
N LEU A 140 -2.45 -2.37 -1.75
CA LEU A 140 -1.56 -1.42 -2.42
C LEU A 140 -0.44 -2.12 -3.20
N TYR A 141 0.23 -3.11 -2.60
CA TYR A 141 1.30 -3.84 -3.28
C TYR A 141 0.78 -4.70 -4.43
N SER A 142 -0.45 -5.21 -4.35
CA SER A 142 -1.07 -5.97 -5.44
C SER A 142 -1.25 -5.14 -6.73
N LEU A 143 -1.29 -3.82 -6.63
CA LEU A 143 -1.42 -2.90 -7.78
C LEU A 143 -0.15 -2.84 -8.64
N LEU A 144 1.00 -3.26 -8.12
CA LEU A 144 2.28 -3.19 -8.85
C LEU A 144 2.23 -4.02 -10.15
N MET A 145 1.74 -5.26 -10.08
CA MET A 145 1.71 -6.17 -11.22
C MET A 145 0.79 -5.68 -12.36
N PRO A 146 -0.46 -5.27 -12.09
CA PRO A 146 -1.33 -4.64 -13.10
C PRO A 146 -0.68 -3.44 -13.79
N VAL A 147 -0.05 -2.54 -13.03
CA VAL A 147 0.62 -1.35 -13.60
C VAL A 147 1.82 -1.74 -14.47
N MET A 148 2.69 -2.63 -13.97
CA MET A 148 3.85 -3.09 -14.75
C MET A 148 3.44 -3.76 -16.06
N SER A 149 2.30 -4.47 -16.07
CA SER A 149 1.80 -5.16 -17.27
C SER A 149 1.42 -4.22 -18.42
N GLN A 150 1.15 -2.95 -18.14
CA GLN A 150 0.88 -1.93 -19.17
C GLN A 150 2.14 -1.55 -19.97
N PHE A 151 3.33 -1.71 -19.38
CA PHE A 151 4.59 -1.21 -19.95
C PHE A 151 5.56 -2.31 -20.35
N VAL A 152 5.44 -3.51 -19.77
CA VAL A 152 6.34 -4.63 -20.05
C VAL A 152 5.54 -5.89 -20.36
N LEU A 153 5.07 -6.00 -21.60
CA LEU A 153 4.27 -7.14 -22.08
C LEU A 153 5.01 -8.48 -21.95
N ASP A 154 6.33 -8.51 -22.20
CA ASP A 154 7.11 -9.76 -22.21
C ASP A 154 7.51 -10.26 -20.82
N PHE A 155 7.67 -9.38 -19.83
CA PHE A 155 8.09 -9.77 -18.47
C PHE A 155 6.97 -10.49 -17.70
N VAL A 156 5.72 -10.16 -18.02
CA VAL A 156 4.52 -10.68 -17.35
C VAL A 156 4.29 -12.15 -17.71
N LEU A 157 4.60 -12.55 -18.95
CA LEU A 157 4.57 -13.96 -19.35
C LEU A 157 5.70 -14.76 -18.69
N THR A 158 6.91 -14.19 -18.59
CA THR A 158 8.04 -14.90 -17.97
C THR A 158 7.84 -15.08 -16.46
N VAL A 159 7.41 -14.07 -15.70
CA VAL A 159 7.26 -14.19 -14.24
C VAL A 159 6.05 -15.06 -13.84
N ASN A 160 4.96 -15.05 -14.60
CA ASN A 160 3.78 -15.88 -14.26
C ASN A 160 3.98 -17.37 -14.57
N VAL A 161 4.74 -17.73 -15.61
CA VAL A 161 5.15 -19.13 -15.85
C VAL A 161 6.04 -19.65 -14.71
N PHE A 162 6.83 -18.79 -14.08
CA PHE A 162 7.70 -19.14 -12.94
C PHE A 162 6.90 -19.37 -11.64
N ASN A 163 5.86 -18.58 -11.38
CA ASN A 163 5.10 -18.68 -10.13
C ASN A 163 4.08 -19.84 -10.14
N ALA A 164 3.61 -20.27 -11.32
CA ALA A 164 2.68 -21.40 -11.46
C ALA A 164 3.36 -22.78 -11.33
N ASN A 165 4.67 -22.90 -11.61
CA ASN A 165 5.33 -24.20 -11.81
C ASN A 165 6.43 -24.57 -10.81
N GLY A 166 6.80 -23.69 -9.86
CA GLY A 166 7.65 -24.06 -8.71
C GLY A 166 8.98 -24.76 -9.04
N ALA A 167 9.61 -24.49 -10.19
CA ALA A 167 10.82 -25.17 -10.63
C ALA A 167 12.01 -24.21 -10.75
N ALA A 168 13.11 -24.57 -10.09
CA ALA A 168 14.40 -23.90 -10.13
C ALA A 168 14.99 -23.90 -11.55
N VAL A 169 15.61 -22.78 -11.93
CA VAL A 169 16.19 -22.53 -13.25
C VAL A 169 17.52 -23.27 -13.41
N GLU A 170 17.60 -24.13 -14.42
CA GLU A 170 18.84 -24.37 -15.15
C GLU A 170 18.66 -23.86 -16.59
N GLN A 171 19.56 -22.94 -16.96
CA GLN A 171 19.95 -22.57 -18.32
C GLN A 171 18.91 -21.96 -19.27
N MET A 172 19.10 -20.67 -19.57
CA MET A 172 19.24 -20.26 -20.97
C MET A 172 20.17 -19.05 -21.09
N SER A 173 21.27 -19.28 -21.80
CA SER A 173 22.22 -18.28 -22.28
C SER A 173 21.55 -17.36 -23.30
N GLY A 174 21.74 -16.05 -23.16
CA GLY A 174 21.28 -15.10 -24.17
C GLY A 174 21.29 -13.66 -23.67
N THR A 175 22.50 -13.16 -23.43
CA THR A 175 22.93 -11.75 -23.47
C THR A 175 21.96 -10.67 -22.99
N ASN A 176 22.34 -10.01 -21.88
CA ASN A 176 21.85 -8.73 -21.35
C ASN A 176 20.62 -8.76 -20.42
N VAL A 177 20.74 -9.28 -19.18
CA VAL A 177 20.36 -8.57 -17.93
C VAL A 177 20.92 -9.35 -16.73
N ALA A 178 22.24 -9.34 -16.51
CA ALA A 178 22.79 -9.84 -15.24
C ALA A 178 24.21 -9.32 -15.01
N LYS A 179 24.34 -8.04 -14.68
CA LYS A 179 25.53 -7.52 -13.98
C LYS A 179 25.24 -6.18 -13.32
N VAL A 180 24.20 -6.15 -12.51
CA VAL A 180 24.07 -5.11 -11.49
C VAL A 180 23.71 -5.83 -10.19
N PHE A 181 24.57 -5.67 -9.19
CA PHE A 181 24.55 -6.24 -7.85
C PHE A 181 24.96 -7.71 -7.71
N LEU A 182 26.24 -7.93 -7.42
CA LEU A 182 26.72 -8.45 -6.12
C LEU A 182 28.26 -8.31 -6.10
N VAL A 183 28.76 -7.22 -5.48
CA VAL A 183 30.15 -7.10 -5.03
C VAL A 183 30.13 -7.17 -3.50
N ARG A 184 30.64 -8.28 -2.98
CA ARG A 184 31.20 -8.58 -1.64
C ARG A 184 31.45 -10.09 -1.67
N ASP A 185 32.65 -10.63 -1.57
CA ASP A 185 33.90 -10.16 -0.96
C ASP A 185 35.11 -10.21 -1.93
#